data_AF-A0A2H0SPL3-F1
#
_entry.id   AF-A0A2H0SPL3-F1
#
_cell.length_a   1.000
_cell.length_b   1.000
_cell.length_c   1.000
_cell.angle_alpha   90.00
_cell.angle_beta   90.00
_cell.angle_gamma   90.00
#
_symmetry.space_group_name_H-M   'P 1'
#
loop_
_entity.id
_entity.type
_entity.pdbx_description
1 polymer ?
#
loop_
_entity_poly.entity_id
_entity_poly.type
_entity_poly.pdbx_seq_one_letter_code
_entity_poly.pdbx_strand_id
1 'polypeptide(L)'
;MAGHSKWNNIKNRKGAVDAKKGKVFGQISKLIRIAVKEGGGDDPISNPGLRLALEKARAANMPKVNIDRALSKGMGRGVSGSAVQEIMYEAFGPGGVALLIEAVTDNANRTSSEVKHALSRNHGSLSGPGSAQFLFTKQISDGILCYEPIHTQTLDPNQAATLEQLLDALKELEDVEEIYTTANL
;
A
#
# COMPACT_ATOMS: atom_id res chain seq x y z
N MET A 1 -28.55 2.04 34.24
CA MET A 1 -27.67 2.61 33.19
C MET A 1 -26.72 1.55 32.65
N ALA A 2 -27.14 0.78 31.64
CA ALA A 2 -26.35 -0.34 31.06
C ALA A 2 -26.16 -0.24 29.52
N GLY A 3 -26.49 0.90 28.92
CA GLY A 3 -26.52 1.08 27.45
C GLY A 3 -25.16 1.43 26.80
N HIS A 4 -24.19 1.96 27.56
CA HIS A 4 -22.95 2.48 27.00
C HIS A 4 -21.93 1.40 26.57
N SER A 5 -21.95 0.20 27.17
CA SER A 5 -20.98 -0.86 26.84
C SER A 5 -21.35 -1.66 25.59
N LYS A 6 -22.65 -1.85 25.31
CA LYS A 6 -23.14 -2.62 24.17
C LYS A 6 -22.80 -1.93 22.84
N TRP A 7 -23.00 -0.62 22.76
CA TRP A 7 -22.64 0.16 21.57
C TRP A 7 -21.13 0.15 21.32
N ASN A 8 -20.32 0.35 22.36
CA ASN A 8 -18.86 0.33 22.23
C ASN A 8 -18.34 -1.05 21.78
N ASN A 9 -18.91 -2.14 22.31
CA ASN A 9 -18.55 -3.49 21.87
C ASN A 9 -18.96 -3.78 20.43
N ILE A 10 -20.15 -3.34 20.00
CA ILE A 10 -20.59 -3.46 18.59
C ILE A 10 -19.69 -2.63 17.67
N LYS A 11 -19.38 -1.39 18.05
CA LYS A 11 -18.50 -0.49 17.31
C LYS A 11 -17.10 -1.10 17.14
N ASN A 12 -16.50 -1.61 18.22
CA ASN A 12 -15.16 -2.21 18.18
C ASN A 12 -15.14 -3.49 17.34
N ARG A 13 -16.15 -4.36 17.51
CA ARG A 13 -16.25 -5.60 16.72
C ARG A 13 -16.45 -5.31 15.24
N LYS A 14 -17.33 -4.36 14.91
CA LYS A 14 -17.58 -3.93 13.53
C LYS A 14 -16.32 -3.28 12.93
N GLY A 15 -15.66 -2.39 13.66
CA GLY A 15 -14.41 -1.77 13.21
C GLY A 15 -13.31 -2.79 12.91
N ALA A 16 -13.15 -3.83 13.74
CA ALA A 16 -12.19 -4.89 13.47
C ALA A 16 -12.54 -5.73 12.23
N VAL A 17 -13.83 -5.99 11.98
CA VAL A 17 -14.30 -6.70 10.78
C VAL A 17 -14.12 -5.85 9.53
N ASP A 18 -14.46 -4.57 9.60
CA ASP A 18 -14.35 -3.62 8.50
C ASP A 18 -12.87 -3.39 8.13
N ALA A 19 -11.97 -3.30 9.12
CA ALA A 19 -10.53 -3.25 8.90
C ALA A 19 -10.03 -4.48 8.14
N LYS A 20 -10.43 -5.69 8.56
CA LYS A 20 -10.05 -6.94 7.86
C LYS A 20 -10.56 -6.97 6.41
N LYS A 21 -11.80 -6.51 6.17
CA LYS A 21 -12.33 -6.39 4.80
C LYS A 21 -11.57 -5.36 3.99
N GLY A 22 -11.20 -4.24 4.59
CA GLY A 22 -10.35 -3.21 3.98
C GLY A 22 -9.04 -3.80 3.45
N LYS A 23 -8.35 -4.62 4.26
CA LYS A 23 -7.11 -5.31 3.83
C LYS A 23 -7.32 -6.19 2.60
N VAL A 24 -8.37 -7.02 2.62
CA VAL A 24 -8.72 -7.90 1.49
C VAL A 24 -9.04 -7.08 0.24
N PHE A 25 -9.75 -5.97 0.40
CA PHE A 25 -10.06 -5.09 -0.71
C PHE A 25 -8.81 -4.42 -1.29
N GLY A 26 -7.89 -3.93 -0.47
CA GLY A 26 -6.62 -3.38 -0.94
C GLY A 26 -5.82 -4.39 -1.76
N GLN A 27 -5.69 -5.63 -1.27
CA GLN A 27 -5.00 -6.71 -1.98
C GLN A 27 -5.64 -7.02 -3.34
N ILE A 28 -6.97 -7.11 -3.40
CA ILE A 28 -7.70 -7.35 -4.64
C ILE A 28 -7.55 -6.17 -5.60
N SER A 29 -7.60 -4.93 -5.12
CA SER A 29 -7.37 -3.73 -5.94
C SER A 29 -5.96 -3.75 -6.57
N LYS A 30 -4.93 -4.14 -5.81
CA LYS A 30 -3.56 -4.30 -6.34
C LYS A 30 -3.52 -5.36 -7.45
N LEU A 31 -4.16 -6.52 -7.24
CA LEU A 31 -4.26 -7.56 -8.26
C LEU A 31 -4.95 -7.09 -9.55
N ILE A 32 -6.02 -6.31 -9.43
CA ILE A 32 -6.72 -5.73 -10.59
C ILE A 32 -5.76 -4.79 -11.35
N ARG A 33 -5.06 -3.89 -10.64
CA ARG A 33 -4.12 -2.94 -11.26
C ARG A 33 -2.99 -3.65 -12.02
N ILE A 34 -2.36 -4.66 -11.39
CA ILE A 34 -1.29 -5.46 -12.01
C ILE A 34 -1.83 -6.14 -13.27
N ALA A 35 -2.98 -6.81 -13.18
CA ALA A 35 -3.57 -7.50 -14.33
C ALA A 35 -3.88 -6.55 -15.49
N VAL A 36 -4.40 -5.35 -15.22
CA VAL A 36 -4.64 -4.32 -16.26
C VAL A 36 -3.33 -3.88 -16.90
N LYS A 37 -2.27 -3.65 -16.10
CA LYS A 37 -0.96 -3.22 -16.59
C LYS A 37 -0.30 -4.28 -17.47
N GLU A 38 -0.36 -5.55 -17.05
CA GLU A 38 0.20 -6.69 -17.81
C GLU A 38 -0.59 -7.00 -19.09
N GLY A 39 -1.93 -6.91 -19.03
CA GLY A 39 -2.79 -7.18 -20.18
C GLY A 39 -3.02 -5.99 -21.11
N GLY A 40 -2.53 -4.80 -20.76
CA GLY A 40 -2.63 -3.59 -21.58
C GLY A 40 -4.05 -3.02 -21.73
N GLY A 41 -4.99 -3.40 -20.87
CA GLY A 41 -6.39 -2.99 -21.00
C GLY A 41 -7.31 -3.50 -19.88
N ASP A 42 -8.54 -2.94 -19.85
CA ASP A 42 -9.57 -3.22 -18.86
C ASP A 42 -10.62 -4.24 -19.31
N ASP A 43 -10.43 -4.87 -20.48
CA ASP A 43 -11.33 -5.90 -21.01
C ASP A 43 -11.03 -7.30 -20.38
N PRO A 44 -11.96 -7.87 -19.59
CA PRO A 44 -11.76 -9.18 -18.98
C PRO A 44 -11.83 -10.37 -19.95
N ILE A 45 -12.33 -10.15 -21.18
CA ILE A 45 -12.42 -11.22 -22.20
C ILE A 45 -11.04 -11.49 -22.77
N SER A 46 -10.32 -10.42 -23.15
CA SER A 46 -8.96 -10.50 -23.68
C SER A 46 -7.89 -10.69 -22.60
N ASN A 47 -8.22 -10.45 -21.32
CA ASN A 47 -7.28 -10.56 -20.19
C ASN A 47 -7.73 -11.61 -19.14
N PRO A 48 -7.23 -12.86 -19.22
CA PRO A 48 -7.54 -13.91 -18.24
C PRO A 48 -7.14 -13.56 -16.79
N GLY A 49 -6.03 -12.82 -16.61
CA GLY A 49 -5.56 -12.38 -15.29
C GLY A 49 -6.55 -11.41 -14.64
N LEU A 50 -7.07 -10.47 -15.42
CA LEU A 50 -8.08 -9.52 -14.96
C LEU A 50 -9.38 -10.22 -14.61
N ARG A 51 -9.84 -11.17 -15.44
CA ARG A 51 -11.03 -11.98 -15.13
C ARG A 51 -10.93 -12.68 -13.78
N LEU A 52 -9.80 -13.31 -13.48
CA LEU A 52 -9.57 -13.96 -12.19
C LEU A 52 -9.58 -12.96 -11.03
N ALA A 53 -8.96 -11.79 -11.22
CA ALA A 53 -8.96 -10.73 -10.20
C ALA A 53 -10.38 -10.21 -9.92
N LEU A 54 -11.21 -10.03 -10.96
CA LEU A 54 -12.61 -9.61 -10.84
C LEU A 54 -13.48 -10.68 -10.19
N GLU A 55 -13.24 -11.96 -10.45
CA GLU A 55 -13.90 -13.07 -9.76
C GLU A 55 -13.60 -13.05 -8.25
N LYS A 56 -12.33 -12.84 -7.86
CA LYS A 56 -11.93 -12.66 -6.46
C LYS A 56 -12.61 -11.45 -5.82
N ALA A 57 -12.72 -10.33 -6.54
CA ALA A 57 -13.41 -9.13 -6.08
C ALA A 57 -14.90 -9.40 -5.77
N ARG A 58 -15.59 -10.11 -6.67
CA ARG A 58 -16.99 -10.51 -6.47
C ARG A 58 -17.14 -11.47 -5.30
N ALA A 59 -16.27 -12.47 -5.17
CA ALA A 59 -16.27 -13.41 -4.05
C ALA A 59 -16.07 -12.71 -2.69
N ALA A 60 -15.26 -11.65 -2.64
CA ALA A 60 -15.05 -10.84 -1.45
C ALA A 60 -16.18 -9.83 -1.16
N ASN A 61 -17.20 -9.73 -2.02
CA ASN A 61 -18.24 -8.69 -1.99
C ASN A 61 -17.65 -7.27 -2.04
N MET A 62 -16.61 -7.06 -2.86
CA MET A 62 -16.04 -5.74 -3.08
C MET A 62 -17.08 -4.84 -3.78
N PRO A 63 -17.34 -3.61 -3.28
CA PRO A 63 -18.21 -2.66 -3.96
C PRO A 63 -17.71 -2.33 -5.37
N LYS A 64 -18.62 -2.24 -6.34
CA LYS A 64 -18.29 -1.94 -7.74
C LYS A 64 -17.44 -0.66 -7.89
N VAL A 65 -17.71 0.37 -7.09
CA VAL A 65 -16.95 1.63 -7.08
C VAL A 65 -15.45 1.40 -6.82
N ASN A 66 -15.09 0.43 -5.98
CA ASN A 66 -13.69 0.12 -5.70
C ASN A 66 -13.03 -0.63 -6.87
N ILE A 67 -13.77 -1.52 -7.53
CA ILE A 67 -13.32 -2.22 -8.73
C ILE A 67 -13.06 -1.22 -9.86
N ASP A 68 -14.03 -0.33 -10.12
CA ASP A 68 -13.93 0.69 -11.18
C ASP A 68 -12.74 1.64 -10.93
N ARG A 69 -12.47 1.98 -9.66
CA ARG A 69 -11.28 2.76 -9.26
C ARG A 69 -9.98 2.01 -9.55
N ALA A 70 -9.90 0.73 -9.18
CA ALA A 70 -8.71 -0.08 -9.41
C ALA A 70 -8.43 -0.26 -10.92
N LEU A 71 -9.48 -0.49 -11.72
CA LEU A 71 -9.39 -0.53 -13.19
C LEU A 71 -8.86 0.79 -13.77
N SER A 72 -9.46 1.93 -13.35
CA SER A 72 -9.06 3.25 -13.82
C SER A 72 -7.59 3.54 -13.50
N LYS A 73 -7.17 3.28 -12.25
CA LYS A 73 -5.77 3.44 -11.83
C LYS A 73 -4.82 2.55 -12.62
N GLY A 74 -5.21 1.29 -12.88
CA GLY A 74 -4.42 0.37 -13.71
C GLY A 74 -4.21 0.88 -15.14
N MET A 75 -5.18 1.62 -15.69
CA MET A 75 -5.08 2.31 -16.98
C MET A 75 -4.35 3.67 -16.92
N GLY A 76 -3.82 4.06 -15.76
CA GLY A 76 -3.20 5.39 -15.55
C GLY A 76 -4.19 6.55 -15.46
N ARG A 77 -5.48 6.27 -15.21
CA ARG A 77 -6.56 7.28 -15.09
C ARG A 77 -7.02 7.39 -13.63
N GLY A 78 -7.05 8.60 -13.09
CA GLY A 78 -7.62 8.88 -11.77
C GLY A 78 -9.15 8.88 -11.77
N VAL A 79 -9.76 8.95 -10.57
CA VAL A 79 -11.22 8.85 -10.37
C VAL A 79 -12.02 9.94 -11.12
N SER A 80 -11.38 11.06 -11.43
CA SER A 80 -11.97 12.20 -12.17
C SER A 80 -11.29 12.47 -13.52
N GLY A 81 -10.58 11.49 -14.09
CA GLY A 81 -9.76 11.69 -15.29
C GLY A 81 -8.44 12.45 -15.03
N SER A 82 -8.14 12.77 -13.77
CA SER A 82 -6.82 13.28 -13.35
C SER A 82 -5.74 12.24 -13.68
N ALA A 83 -4.57 12.68 -14.12
CA ALA A 83 -3.44 11.77 -14.31
C ALA A 83 -3.02 11.21 -12.94
N VAL A 84 -2.73 9.90 -12.92
CA VAL A 84 -2.09 9.28 -11.77
C VAL A 84 -0.59 9.55 -11.89
N GLN A 85 0.06 9.89 -10.78
CA GLN A 85 1.50 10.15 -10.73
C GLN A 85 2.19 9.16 -9.79
N GLU A 86 3.40 8.76 -10.18
CA GLU A 86 4.30 7.96 -9.35
C GLU A 86 5.11 8.90 -8.44
N ILE A 87 5.15 8.60 -7.14
CA ILE A 87 5.84 9.38 -6.12
C ILE A 87 6.65 8.41 -5.28
N MET A 88 7.93 8.73 -5.06
CA MET A 88 8.76 8.06 -4.08
C MET A 88 8.78 8.87 -2.78
N TYR A 89 8.25 8.29 -1.71
CA TYR A 89 8.36 8.85 -0.38
C TYR A 89 9.57 8.24 0.34
N GLU A 90 10.30 9.08 1.05
CA GLU A 90 11.47 8.67 1.83
C GLU A 90 11.14 8.80 3.30
N ALA A 91 11.48 7.79 4.09
CA ALA A 91 11.15 7.78 5.50
C ALA A 91 12.18 6.98 6.32
N PHE A 92 12.13 7.18 7.63
CA PHE A 92 12.83 6.33 8.59
C PHE A 92 11.83 5.66 9.52
N GLY A 93 12.02 4.36 9.77
CA GLY A 93 11.24 3.56 10.69
C GLY A 93 11.93 3.36 12.06
N PRO A 94 11.37 2.47 12.90
CA PRO A 94 11.97 2.06 14.17
C PRO A 94 13.44 1.64 14.00
N GLY A 95 14.30 2.01 14.94
CA GLY A 95 15.73 1.67 14.88
C GLY A 95 16.50 2.40 13.75
N GLY A 96 15.94 3.46 13.17
CA GLY A 96 16.60 4.25 12.13
C GLY A 96 16.65 3.55 10.76
N VAL A 97 15.80 2.55 10.54
CA VAL A 97 15.68 1.84 9.26
C VAL A 97 15.25 2.79 8.19
N ALA A 98 15.98 2.85 7.08
CA ALA A 98 15.58 3.65 5.93
C ALA A 98 14.49 2.92 5.13
N LEU A 99 13.49 3.67 4.71
CA LEU A 99 12.36 3.19 3.92
C LEU A 99 12.22 4.03 2.65
N LEU A 100 12.09 3.36 1.52
CA LEU A 100 11.59 3.94 0.27
C LEU A 100 10.20 3.39 0.03
N ILE A 101 9.22 4.28 -0.09
CA ILE A 101 7.80 3.93 -0.25
C ILE A 101 7.36 4.47 -1.61
N GLU A 102 7.20 3.54 -2.55
CA GLU A 102 6.73 3.84 -3.90
C GLU A 102 5.20 3.91 -3.89
N ALA A 103 4.65 5.03 -4.35
CA ALA A 103 3.22 5.26 -4.37
C ALA A 103 2.75 5.76 -5.74
N VAL A 104 1.56 5.34 -6.13
CA VAL A 104 0.89 5.69 -7.38
C VAL A 104 -0.46 6.31 -7.03
N THR A 105 -0.58 7.62 -7.20
CA THR A 105 -1.70 8.39 -6.66
C THR A 105 -2.21 9.47 -7.61
N ASP A 106 -3.51 9.75 -7.53
CA ASP A 106 -4.16 10.90 -8.15
C ASP A 106 -4.19 12.15 -7.23
N ASN A 107 -3.75 12.01 -5.98
CA ASN A 107 -3.72 13.09 -5.00
C ASN A 107 -2.56 12.92 -4.01
N ALA A 108 -1.42 13.55 -4.32
CA ALA A 108 -0.21 13.52 -3.51
C ALA A 108 -0.41 13.98 -2.06
N ASN A 109 -1.30 14.94 -1.82
CA ASN A 109 -1.54 15.48 -0.49
C ASN A 109 -2.28 14.48 0.41
N ARG A 110 -3.27 13.76 -0.16
CA ARG A 110 -3.98 12.67 0.54
C ARG A 110 -2.98 11.57 0.91
N THR A 111 -2.24 11.07 -0.07
CA THR A 111 -1.30 9.96 0.12
C THR A 111 -0.20 10.32 1.12
N SER A 112 0.40 11.52 1.00
CA SER A 112 1.40 11.99 1.95
C SER A 112 0.88 12.04 3.40
N SER A 113 -0.37 12.50 3.59
CA SER A 113 -0.99 12.52 4.91
C SER A 113 -1.24 11.11 5.46
N GLU A 114 -1.65 10.16 4.63
CA GLU A 114 -1.89 8.76 5.02
C GLU A 114 -0.59 8.06 5.38
N VAL A 115 0.46 8.20 4.56
CA VAL A 115 1.81 7.68 4.81
C VAL A 115 2.36 8.25 6.12
N LYS A 116 2.25 9.56 6.33
CA LYS A 116 2.69 10.22 7.58
C LYS A 116 1.93 9.68 8.79
N HIS A 117 0.61 9.43 8.67
CA HIS A 117 -0.18 8.84 9.74
C HIS A 117 0.28 7.41 10.07
N ALA A 118 0.51 6.57 9.07
CA ALA A 118 1.00 5.20 9.25
C ALA A 118 2.39 5.16 9.91
N LEU A 119 3.31 6.04 9.47
CA LEU A 119 4.64 6.19 10.04
C LEU A 119 4.59 6.61 11.52
N SER A 120 3.87 7.70 11.82
CA SER A 120 3.81 8.25 13.18
C SER A 120 3.20 7.29 14.22
N ARG A 121 2.28 6.42 13.81
CA ARG A 121 1.69 5.40 14.68
C ARG A 121 2.67 4.30 15.10
N ASN A 122 3.70 4.05 14.28
CA ASN A 122 4.63 2.93 14.46
C ASN A 122 6.09 3.41 14.56
N HIS A 123 6.32 4.54 15.24
CA HIS A 123 7.65 5.09 15.52
C HIS A 123 8.52 5.37 14.27
N GLY A 124 7.89 5.76 13.16
CA GLY A 124 8.57 6.25 11.96
C GLY A 124 8.31 7.73 11.67
N SER A 125 9.06 8.28 10.74
CA SER A 125 8.96 9.67 10.27
C SER A 125 9.19 9.78 8.77
N LEU A 126 8.35 10.58 8.10
CA LEU A 126 8.55 10.96 6.71
C LEU A 126 9.69 12.00 6.62
N SER A 127 10.55 11.84 5.62
CA SER A 127 11.72 12.67 5.37
C SER A 127 11.62 13.38 4.02
N GLY A 128 12.49 14.37 3.82
CA GLY A 128 12.58 15.07 2.54
C GLY A 128 13.22 14.19 1.46
N PRO A 129 13.03 14.54 0.18
CA PRO A 129 13.72 13.85 -0.93
C PRO A 129 15.24 13.85 -0.74
N GLY A 130 15.89 12.73 -1.04
CA GLY A 130 17.33 12.51 -0.90
C GLY A 130 17.81 12.12 0.51
N SER A 131 16.91 11.91 1.47
CA SER A 131 17.28 11.58 2.86
C SER A 131 17.59 10.10 3.08
N ALA A 132 16.97 9.20 2.32
CA ALA A 132 17.09 7.76 2.43
C ALA A 132 17.56 7.12 1.13
N GLN A 133 17.28 7.74 -0.02
CA GLN A 133 17.57 7.17 -1.35
C GLN A 133 19.04 6.76 -1.53
N PHE A 134 19.98 7.50 -0.96
CA PHE A 134 21.42 7.20 -1.09
C PHE A 134 21.84 5.90 -0.40
N LEU A 135 21.00 5.33 0.46
CA LEU A 135 21.23 4.04 1.14
C LEU A 135 20.83 2.85 0.26
N PHE A 136 20.25 3.09 -0.91
CA PHE A 136 19.79 2.08 -1.84
C PHE A 136 20.50 2.19 -3.18
N THR A 137 20.74 1.04 -3.81
CA THR A 137 21.16 0.94 -5.20
C THR A 137 19.97 0.58 -6.07
N LYS A 138 19.76 1.37 -7.11
CA LYS A 138 18.76 1.09 -8.14
C LYS A 138 19.24 -0.10 -8.98
N GLN A 139 18.41 -1.12 -9.04
CA GLN A 139 18.61 -2.30 -9.87
C GLN A 139 17.44 -2.48 -10.84
N ILE A 140 17.67 -3.30 -11.86
CA ILE A 140 16.63 -3.73 -12.79
C ILE A 140 16.58 -5.25 -12.68
N SER A 141 15.49 -5.77 -12.13
CA SER A 141 15.23 -7.22 -12.05
C SER A 141 13.98 -7.51 -12.89
N ASP A 142 14.09 -8.46 -13.84
CA ASP A 142 13.01 -8.85 -14.75
C ASP A 142 12.36 -7.67 -15.52
N GLY A 143 13.13 -6.63 -15.81
CA GLY A 143 12.66 -5.42 -16.50
C GLY A 143 11.90 -4.43 -15.61
N ILE A 144 11.81 -4.71 -14.30
CA ILE A 144 11.20 -3.84 -13.29
C ILE A 144 12.31 -3.16 -12.48
N LEU A 145 12.12 -1.88 -12.22
CA LEU A 145 13.02 -1.09 -11.40
C LEU A 145 12.82 -1.45 -9.93
N CYS A 146 13.86 -1.90 -9.25
CA CYS A 146 13.86 -2.22 -7.84
C CYS A 146 14.97 -1.47 -7.10
N TYR A 147 14.85 -1.34 -5.78
CA TYR A 147 15.85 -0.74 -4.92
C TYR A 147 16.36 -1.75 -3.91
N GLU A 148 17.67 -2.01 -3.92
CA GLU A 148 18.32 -2.89 -2.94
C GLU A 148 19.14 -2.05 -1.95
N PRO A 149 19.09 -2.36 -0.64
CA PRO A 149 19.90 -1.64 0.33
C PRO A 149 21.40 -1.93 0.13
N ILE A 150 22.23 -0.89 0.18
CA ILE A 150 23.69 -1.02 0.10
C ILE A 150 24.23 -1.74 1.35
N HIS A 151 23.62 -1.42 2.50
CA HIS A 151 23.93 -2.02 3.79
C HIS A 151 22.64 -2.40 4.50
N THR A 152 22.61 -3.62 5.04
CA THR A 152 21.51 -4.11 5.84
C THR A 152 21.79 -3.89 7.33
N GLN A 153 20.76 -3.52 8.08
CA GLN A 153 20.83 -3.40 9.54
C GLN A 153 20.03 -4.52 10.21
N THR A 154 20.60 -5.06 11.28
CA THR A 154 19.89 -5.97 12.19
C THR A 154 19.21 -5.16 13.28
N LEU A 155 17.99 -5.56 13.64
CA LEU A 155 17.17 -4.88 14.63
C LEU A 155 17.00 -5.74 15.87
N ASP A 156 16.80 -5.07 17.01
CA ASP A 156 16.32 -5.75 18.22
C ASP A 156 14.93 -6.38 17.94
N PRO A 157 14.58 -7.54 18.51
CA PRO A 157 13.31 -8.21 18.22
C PRO A 157 12.07 -7.32 18.46
N ASN A 158 12.11 -6.42 19.45
CA ASN A 158 11.00 -5.48 19.68
C ASN A 158 10.86 -4.44 18.57
N GLN A 159 11.99 -3.96 18.04
CA GLN A 159 12.02 -3.01 16.94
C GLN A 159 11.63 -3.68 15.62
N ALA A 160 12.04 -4.93 15.41
CA ALA A 160 11.64 -5.73 14.25
C ALA A 160 10.12 -5.93 14.22
N ALA A 161 9.50 -6.34 15.33
CA ALA A 161 8.05 -6.49 15.42
C ALA A 161 7.28 -5.17 15.17
N THR A 162 7.84 -4.05 15.63
CA THR A 162 7.26 -2.72 15.38
C THR A 162 7.39 -2.32 13.90
N LEU A 163 8.53 -2.64 13.28
CA LEU A 163 8.75 -2.40 11.86
C LEU A 163 7.82 -3.25 10.99
N GLU A 164 7.60 -4.52 11.32
CA GLU A 164 6.64 -5.38 10.62
C GLU A 164 5.23 -4.77 10.65
N GLN A 165 4.78 -4.28 11.82
CA GLN A 165 3.50 -3.59 11.95
C GLN A 165 3.43 -2.30 11.10
N LEU A 166 4.55 -1.56 11.02
CA LEU A 166 4.64 -0.40 10.14
C LEU A 166 4.53 -0.78 8.67
N LEU A 167 5.26 -1.81 8.24
CA LEU A 167 5.24 -2.29 6.85
C LEU A 167 3.85 -2.79 6.46
N ASP A 168 3.17 -3.52 7.35
CA ASP A 168 1.79 -3.95 7.15
C ASP A 168 0.84 -2.74 7.03
N ALA A 169 0.97 -1.76 7.92
CA ALA A 169 0.14 -0.55 7.87
C ALA A 169 0.35 0.27 6.59
N LEU A 170 1.59 0.33 6.06
CA LEU A 170 1.89 1.01 4.81
C LEU A 170 1.37 0.22 3.59
N LYS A 171 1.48 -1.11 3.59
CA LYS A 171 0.92 -1.99 2.54
C LYS A 171 -0.61 -1.94 2.47
N GLU A 172 -1.27 -1.51 3.55
CA GLU A 172 -2.73 -1.31 3.57
C GLU A 172 -3.19 -0.04 2.86
N LEU A 173 -2.29 0.90 2.58
CA LEU A 173 -2.62 2.12 1.86
C LEU A 173 -2.85 1.83 0.38
N GLU A 174 -3.97 2.27 -0.16
CA GLU A 174 -4.39 1.98 -1.54
C GLU A 174 -3.37 2.49 -2.58
N ASP A 175 -2.75 3.63 -2.28
CA ASP A 175 -1.82 4.31 -3.16
C ASP A 175 -0.39 3.78 -3.06
N VAL A 176 -0.03 3.00 -2.02
CA VAL A 176 1.30 2.41 -1.88
C VAL A 176 1.40 1.17 -2.76
N GLU A 177 2.40 1.11 -3.62
CA GLU A 177 2.66 -0.06 -4.48
C GLU A 177 3.76 -0.93 -3.87
N GLU A 178 4.94 -0.36 -3.63
CA GLU A 178 6.10 -1.10 -3.15
C GLU A 178 6.81 -0.38 -2.00
N ILE A 179 7.48 -1.15 -1.15
CA ILE A 179 8.22 -0.64 -0.01
C ILE A 179 9.57 -1.35 0.04
N TYR A 180 10.65 -0.58 0.04
CA TYR A 180 12.02 -1.05 0.19
C TYR A 180 12.55 -0.63 1.56
N THR A 181 13.32 -1.51 2.18
CA THR A 181 13.83 -1.32 3.55
C THR A 181 15.29 -1.72 3.66
N THR A 182 16.04 -1.05 4.52
CA THR A 182 17.41 -1.46 4.90
C THR A 182 17.44 -2.52 5.99
N ALA A 183 16.31 -2.83 6.63
CA ALA A 183 16.25 -3.87 7.65
C ALA A 183 16.46 -5.26 7.03
N ASN A 184 17.25 -6.09 7.70
CA ASN A 184 17.31 -7.52 7.42
C ASN A 184 16.15 -8.20 8.16
N LEU A 185 15.06 -8.49 7.44
CA LEU A 185 13.86 -9.16 7.93
C LEU A 185 13.83 -10.63 7.48
#